data_AF-A0A7L3VRQ4-F1
#
_entry.id   AF-A0A7L3VRQ4-F1
#
_cell.length_a   1.000
_cell.length_b   1.000
_cell.length_c   1.000
_cell.angle_alpha   90.00
_cell.angle_beta   90.00
_cell.angle_gamma   90.00
#
_symmetry.space_group_name_H-M   'P 1'
#
loop_
_entity.id
_entity.type
_entity.pdbx_description
1 polymer ?
#
loop_
_entity_poly.entity_id
_entity_poly.type
_entity_poly.pdbx_seq_one_letter_code
_entity_poly.pdbx_strand_id
1 'polypeptide(L)' 'RLCSFLGRPLSGPALDAVVANASFVTMSHNPMSNFSLSPAFILDRRRGPFLRKG' A
#
# COMPACT_ATOMS: atom_id res chain seq x y z
N ARG A 1 14.86 -9.66 3.79
CA ARG A 1 14.47 -10.20 5.11
C ARG A 1 13.11 -10.89 5.07
N LEU A 2 12.03 -10.22 4.66
CA LEU A 2 10.70 -10.87 4.54
C LEU A 2 10.67 -12.02 3.52
N CYS A 3 11.24 -11.84 2.32
CA CYS A 3 11.33 -12.90 1.31
C CYS A 3 12.02 -14.16 1.84
N SER A 4 13.15 -13.99 2.56
CA SER A 4 13.88 -15.09 3.19
C SER A 4 13.10 -15.72 4.33
N PHE A 5 12.46 -14.92 5.18
CA PHE A 5 11.61 -15.39 6.29
C PHE A 5 10.44 -16.24 5.79
N LEU A 6 9.81 -15.83 4.69
CA LEU A 6 8.70 -16.55 4.06
C LEU A 6 9.15 -17.73 3.19
N GLY A 7 10.46 -17.97 3.04
CA GLY A 7 10.99 -18.99 2.14
C GLY A 7 10.67 -18.73 0.65
N ARG A 8 10.45 -17.47 0.26
CA ARG A 8 10.05 -17.05 -1.08
C ARG A 8 11.05 -16.05 -1.65
N PRO A 9 12.18 -16.49 -2.22
CA PRO A 9 13.13 -15.58 -2.86
C PRO A 9 12.48 -14.94 -4.10
N LEU A 10 12.81 -13.67 -4.33
CA LEU A 10 12.36 -12.91 -5.50
C LEU A 10 13.57 -12.56 -6.36
N SER A 11 13.36 -12.46 -7.68
CA SER A 11 14.35 -11.85 -8.57
C SER A 11 14.50 -10.36 -8.26
N GLY A 12 15.61 -9.75 -8.68
CA GLY A 12 15.82 -8.30 -8.54
C GLY A 12 14.65 -7.46 -9.04
N PRO A 13 14.20 -7.64 -10.31
CA PRO A 13 13.06 -6.90 -10.83
C PRO A 13 11.74 -7.12 -10.08
N ALA A 14 11.50 -8.34 -9.57
CA ALA A 14 10.32 -8.63 -8.77
C ALA A 14 10.38 -7.94 -7.40
N LEU A 15 11.57 -7.86 -6.79
CA LEU A 15 11.77 -7.13 -5.55
C LEU A 15 11.57 -5.62 -5.76
N ASP A 16 12.10 -5.06 -6.84
CA ASP A 16 11.95 -3.64 -7.19
C ASP A 16 10.47 -3.29 -7.40
N ALA A 17 9.72 -4.17 -8.08
CA ALA A 17 8.28 -4.01 -8.25
C ALA A 17 7.52 -4.03 -6.91
N VAL A 18 7.90 -4.90 -5.97
CA VAL A 18 7.30 -4.91 -4.62
C VAL A 18 7.58 -3.59 -3.90
N VAL A 19 8.83 -3.11 -3.93
CA VAL A 19 9.22 -1.85 -3.29
C VAL A 19 8.45 -0.67 -3.89
N ALA A 20 8.36 -0.57 -5.22
CA ALA A 20 7.63 0.49 -5.89
C ALA A 20 6.13 0.48 -5.55
N ASN A 21 5.49 -0.70 -5.57
CA ASN A 21 4.07 -0.84 -5.28
C ASN A 21 3.72 -0.65 -3.80
N ALA A 22 4.61 -1.03 -2.89
CA ALA A 22 4.45 -0.86 -1.45
C ALA A 22 4.87 0.54 -0.94
N SER A 23 5.34 1.43 -1.81
CA SER A 23 5.67 2.80 -1.43
C SER A 23 4.42 3.56 -0.98
N PHE A 24 4.60 4.51 -0.04
CA PHE A 24 3.50 5.34 0.44
C PHE A 24 2.81 6.11 -0.71
N VAL A 25 3.58 6.62 -1.67
CA VAL A 25 3.04 7.34 -2.83
C VAL A 25 2.14 6.41 -3.65
N THR A 26 2.61 5.22 -4.00
CA THR A 26 1.79 4.28 -4.80
C THR A 26 0.56 3.83 -4.02
N MET A 27 0.71 3.47 -2.75
CA MET A 27 -0.40 3.00 -1.93
C MET A 27 -1.43 4.10 -1.64
N SER A 28 -1.02 5.35 -1.43
CA SER A 28 -1.94 6.48 -1.17
C SER A 28 -2.82 6.81 -2.36
N HIS A 29 -2.39 6.50 -3.58
CA HIS A 29 -3.17 6.70 -4.81
C HIS A 29 -3.97 5.46 -5.23
N ASN A 30 -3.62 4.26 -4.77
CA ASN A 30 -4.31 3.03 -5.14
C ASN A 30 -5.64 2.86 -4.36
N PRO A 31 -6.82 2.84 -5.03
CA PRO A 31 -8.11 2.72 -4.36
C PRO A 31 -8.28 1.47 -3.49
N MET A 32 -7.58 0.39 -3.84
CA MET A 32 -7.65 -0.89 -3.14
C MET A 32 -6.85 -0.91 -1.83
N SER A 33 -5.96 0.07 -1.60
CA SER A 33 -5.15 0.15 -0.38
C SER A 33 -5.31 1.46 0.39
N ASN A 34 -5.77 2.54 -0.24
CA ASN A 34 -5.99 3.85 0.42
C ASN A 34 -7.37 4.00 1.09
N PHE A 35 -8.19 2.95 1.08
CA PHE A 35 -9.54 2.91 1.67
C PHE A 35 -10.54 3.91 1.05
N SER A 36 -10.27 4.42 -0.15
CA SER A 36 -11.17 5.36 -0.84
C SER A 36 -12.56 4.80 -1.15
N LEU A 37 -12.65 3.47 -1.30
CA LEU A 37 -13.88 2.74 -1.58
C LEU A 37 -14.71 2.42 -0.33
N SER A 38 -14.21 2.76 0.86
CA SER A 38 -14.92 2.54 2.12
C SER A 38 -16.18 3.43 2.20
N PRO A 39 -17.32 2.91 2.68
CA PRO A 39 -18.48 3.72 3.01
C PRO A 39 -18.12 4.85 3.99
N ALA A 40 -18.78 6.00 3.84
CA ALA A 40 -18.49 7.21 4.63
C ALA A 40 -18.75 7.03 6.14
N PHE A 41 -19.63 6.12 6.54
CA PHE A 41 -19.87 5.79 7.95
C PHE A 41 -18.71 5.02 8.59
N ILE A 42 -17.83 4.41 7.79
CA ILE A 42 -16.60 3.74 8.24
C ILE A 42 -15.41 4.72 8.15
N LEU A 43 -15.30 5.44 7.03
CA LEU A 43 -14.22 6.42 6.79
C LEU A 43 -14.76 7.66 6.08
N ASP A 44 -14.94 8.74 6.84
CA ASP A 44 -15.29 10.05 6.29
C ASP A 44 -14.05 10.77 5.72
N ARG A 45 -13.84 10.61 4.41
CA ARG A 45 -12.69 11.18 3.70
C ARG A 45 -12.70 12.71 3.62
N ARG A 46 -13.80 13.37 3.97
CA ARG A 46 -13.86 14.85 4.05
C ARG A 46 -13.04 15.38 5.23
N ARG A 47 -12.81 14.54 6.25
CA ARG A 47 -11.97 14.86 7.42
C ARG A 47 -10.49 14.56 7.20
N GLY A 48 -10.18 13.79 6.15
CA GLY A 48 -8.82 13.47 5.75
C GLY A 48 -8.69 12.08 5.09
N PRO A 49 -7.58 11.81 4.40
CA PRO A 49 -7.30 10.49 3.84
C PRO A 49 -6.83 9.51 4.92
N PHE A 50 -7.03 8.21 4.67
CA PHE A 50 -6.51 7.12 5.52
C PHE A 50 -4.98 7.16 5.58
N LEU A 51 -4.33 7.19 4.42
CA LEU A 51 -2.88 7.34 4.28
C LEU A 51 -2.51 8.82 4.27
N ARG A 52 -2.38 9.42 5.45
CA ARG A 52 -2.14 10.87 5.62
C ARG A 52 -0.66 11.28 5.55
N LYS A 53 0.23 10.48 6.16
CA LYS A 53 1.69 10.65 6.15
C LYS A 53 2.34 9.27 6.26
N GLY A 54 3.46 9.07 5.58
CA GLY A 54 4.24 7.84 5.56
C GLY A 54 5.25 7.84 4.42
#